data_AF-A0A7X8FGB7-F1
#
_entry.id   AF-A0A7X8FGB7-F1
#
_cell.length_a   1.000
_cell.length_b   1.000
_cell.length_c   1.000
_cell.angle_alpha   90.00
_cell.angle_beta   90.00
_cell.angle_gamma   90.00
#
_symmetry.space_group_name_H-M   'P 1'
#
loop_
_entity.id
_entity.type
_entity.pdbx_description
1 polymer ?
#
loop_
_entity_poly.entity_id
_entity_poly.type
_entity_poly.pdbx_seq_one_letter_code
_entity_poly.pdbx_strand_id
1 'polypeptide(L)' 'MRLLTEQREQEILSPFAAKSSQARRGRPEVKPCDLRTSFQVDRDRIIHSKAF' A
#
# COMPACT_ATOMS: atom_id res chain seq x y z
N MET A 1 -6.90 -1.88 -10.42
CA MET A 1 -6.55 -0.45 -10.21
C MET A 1 -5.26 -0.27 -9.43
N ARG A 2 -4.89 -1.19 -8.51
CA ARG A 2 -3.67 -1.08 -7.70
C ARG A 2 -2.43 -0.67 -8.50
N LEU A 3 -2.15 -1.38 -9.59
CA LEU A 3 -0.96 -1.16 -10.42
C LEU A 3 -0.91 0.25 -11.04
N LEU A 4 -2.05 0.82 -11.43
CA LEU A 4 -2.12 2.19 -11.96
C LEU A 4 -1.76 3.21 -10.88
N THR A 5 -2.24 3.01 -9.65
CA THR A 5 -1.91 3.87 -8.51
C THR A 5 -0.44 3.75 -8.15
N GLU A 6 0.11 2.53 -8.09
CA GLU A 6 1.54 2.28 -7.83
C GLU A 6 2.44 2.87 -8.91
N GLN A 7 2.04 2.79 -10.19
CA GLN A 7 2.76 3.45 -11.27
C GLN A 7 2.74 4.97 -11.11
N ARG A 8 1.57 5.53 -10.81
CA ARG A 8 1.44 6.97 -10.56
C ARG A 8 2.32 7.42 -9.39
N GLU A 9 2.41 6.63 -8.31
CA GLU A 9 3.33 6.88 -7.20
C GLU A 9 4.79 6.95 -7.66
N GLN A 10 5.20 6.13 -8.65
CA GLN A 10 6.57 6.21 -9.19
C GLN A 10 6.86 7.51 -9.92
N GLU A 11 5.85 8.05 -10.60
CA GLU A 11 5.96 9.22 -11.46
C GLU A 11 5.83 10.53 -10.66
N ILE A 12 4.95 10.57 -9.64
CA ILE A 12 4.61 11.81 -8.94
C ILE A 12 5.32 11.99 -7.59
N LEU A 13 5.72 10.91 -6.93
CA LEU A 13 6.36 11.01 -5.62
C LEU A 13 7.85 11.30 -5.76
N SER A 14 8.42 11.94 -4.73
CA SER A 14 9.85 12.16 -4.62
C SER A 14 10.64 10.85 -4.81
N PRO A 15 11.84 10.90 -5.43
CA PRO A 15 12.73 9.75 -5.51
C PRO A 15 13.03 9.09 -4.15
N PHE A 16 12.96 9.87 -3.07
CA PHE A 16 13.19 9.41 -1.69
C PHE A 16 11.91 9.01 -0.95
N ALA A 17 10.74 9.11 -1.57
CA ALA A 17 9.49 8.72 -0.93
C ALA A 17 9.38 7.20 -0.79
N ALA A 18 8.80 6.75 0.32
CA ALA A 18 8.42 5.35 0.48
C ALA A 18 7.25 5.02 -0.45
N LYS A 19 7.46 4.06 -1.35
CA LYS A 19 6.50 3.67 -2.39
C LYS A 19 5.74 2.42 -1.97
N SER A 20 4.43 2.40 -2.21
CA SER A 20 3.57 1.32 -1.72
C SER A 20 3.85 -0.03 -2.39
N SER A 21 4.37 0.00 -3.63
CA SER A 21 4.87 -1.18 -4.36
C SER A 21 6.12 -1.81 -3.74
N GLN A 22 6.87 -1.07 -2.92
CA GLN A 22 8.09 -1.54 -2.25
C GLN A 22 7.85 -1.91 -0.77
N ALA A 23 6.59 -1.87 -0.32
CA ALA A 23 6.24 -2.17 1.07
C ALA A 23 6.67 -3.60 1.45
N ARG A 24 7.41 -3.72 2.56
CA ARG A 24 7.81 -5.01 3.14
C ARG A 24 7.16 -5.19 4.49
N ARG A 25 6.71 -6.40 4.78
CA ARG A 25 5.98 -6.77 6.00
C ARG A 25 6.65 -7.95 6.67
N GLY A 26 6.69 -7.96 8.01
CA GLY A 26 7.14 -9.15 8.76
C GLY A 26 6.23 -10.37 8.54
N ARG A 27 4.94 -10.13 8.28
CA ARG A 27 4.00 -11.15 7.81
C ARG A 27 3.43 -10.70 6.46
N PRO A 28 3.84 -11.32 5.33
CA PRO A 28 3.36 -10.93 4.02
C PRO A 28 1.88 -11.27 3.86
N GLU A 29 1.21 -10.51 2.98
CA GLU A 29 -0.14 -10.88 2.55
C GLU A 29 -0.08 -12.12 1.67
N VAL A 30 -1.03 -13.04 1.85
CA VAL A 30 -1.11 -14.26 1.02
C VAL A 30 -1.27 -13.92 -0.47
N LYS A 31 -2.05 -12.87 -0.76
CA LYS A 31 -2.23 -12.33 -2.11
C LYS A 31 -2.40 -10.80 -2.02
N PRO A 32 -1.75 -10.03 -2.90
CA PRO A 32 -1.93 -8.58 -2.93
C PRO A 32 -3.29 -8.20 -3.54
N CYS A 33 -3.95 -7.17 -3.00
CA CYS A 33 -5.30 -6.73 -3.40
C CYS A 33 -5.34 -6.08 -4.79
N ASP A 34 -6.23 -6.48 -5.70
CA ASP A 34 -6.25 -5.96 -7.09
C ASP A 34 -6.66 -4.48 -7.22
N LEU A 35 -7.29 -3.94 -6.18
CA LEU A 35 -7.80 -2.57 -6.15
C LEU A 35 -6.91 -1.62 -5.32
N ARG A 36 -6.56 -2.02 -4.10
CA ARG A 36 -5.89 -1.17 -3.11
C ARG A 36 -4.38 -1.44 -3.06
N THR A 37 -3.59 -0.37 -2.87
CA THR A 37 -2.15 -0.49 -2.61
C THR A 37 -1.88 -1.03 -1.20
N SER A 38 -0.67 -1.54 -0.97
CA SER A 38 -0.26 -2.09 0.34
C SER A 38 -0.54 -1.12 1.49
N PHE A 39 -0.23 0.17 1.30
CA PHE A 39 -0.47 1.22 2.30
C PHE A 39 -1.95 1.57 2.47
N GLN A 40 -2.75 1.50 1.40
CA GLN A 40 -4.20 1.68 1.50
C GLN A 40 -4.85 0.54 2.31
N VAL A 41 -4.40 -0.71 2.09
CA VAL A 41 -4.86 -1.86 2.90
C VAL A 41 -4.51 -1.67 4.37
N ASP A 42 -3.32 -1.15 4.68
CA ASP A 42 -2.90 -0.91 6.06
C ASP A 42 -3.70 0.17 6.74
N ARG A 43 -3.97 1.27 6.03
CA ARG A 43 -4.86 2.31 6.52
C ARG A 43 -6.23 1.73 6.90
N ASP A 44 -6.80 0.89 6.03
CA ASP A 44 -8.10 0.29 6.31
C ASP A 44 -8.03 -0.68 7.51
N ARG A 45 -6.94 -1.44 7.69
CA ARG A 45 -6.75 -2.28 8.89
C ARG A 45 -6.70 -1.47 10.17
N ILE A 46 -6.01 -0.33 10.16
CA ILE A 46 -5.88 0.55 11.33
C ILE A 46 -7.25 1.16 11.66
N ILE A 47 -7.92 1.75 10.66
CA ILE A 47 -9.21 2.45 10.83
C ILE A 47 -10.33 1.51 11.32
N HIS A 48 -10.30 0.24 10.93
CA HIS A 48 -11.33 -0.74 11.34
C HIS A 48 -10.88 -1.64 12.50
N SER A 49 -9.80 -1.28 13.19
CA SER A 49 -9.36 -2.01 14.38
C SER A 49 -10.17 -1.58 15.61
N LYS A 50 -10.31 -2.46 16.61
CA LYS A 50 -11.00 -2.11 17.87
C LYS A 50 -10.23 -1.09 18.73
N ALA A 51 -8.92 -0.99 18.51
CA ALA A 51 -8.04 -0.14 19.32
C ALA A 51 -7.99 1.33 18.83
N PHE A 52 -8.45 1.58 17.60
CA PHE A 52 -8.57 2.91 17.00
C PHE A 52 -10.03 3.36 17.09
#